data_AF-A0A438CU38-F1
#
_entry.id   AF-A0A438CU38-F1
#
_cell.length_a   1.000
_cell.length_b   1.000
_cell.length_c   1.000
_cell.angle_alpha   90.00
_cell.angle_beta   90.00
_cell.angle_gamma   90.00
#
_symmetry.space_group_name_H-M   'P 1'
#
loop_
_entity.id
_entity.type
_entity.pdbx_description
1 polymer ?
#
loop_
_entity_poly.entity_id
_entity_poly.type
_entity_poly.pdbx_seq_one_letter_code
_entity_poly.pdbx_strand_id
1 'polypeptide(L)'
;MLEAFFRVLGSELKMQMVVYGIGSIESYEPPQLQLSLAILLKRKFSWIGDIEVLDPILSVTELVCWKPWVVLFYQLMSKGRQQASKPTPFFMPHCEAELYDNLFQANWRTERLNNIVLFGTSLGHINSMHQSLGAQLMLIPRGISWLFESSRVNLQ
;
A
#
# COMPACT_ATOMS: atom_id res chain seq x y z
N MET A 1 -17.43 1.96 2.25
CA MET A 1 -16.10 1.76 1.64
C MET A 1 -15.74 2.80 0.56
N LEU A 2 -16.41 2.88 -0.60
CA LEU A 2 -16.06 3.82 -1.69
C LEU A 2 -16.09 5.30 -1.30
N GLU A 3 -17.07 5.72 -0.49
CA GLU A 3 -17.19 7.11 -0.03
C GLU A 3 -15.98 7.61 0.76
N ALA A 4 -15.33 6.74 1.53
CA ALA A 4 -14.16 7.12 2.31
C ALA A 4 -12.96 7.41 1.40
N PHE A 5 -12.79 6.65 0.31
CA PHE A 5 -11.77 6.95 -0.69
C PHE A 5 -12.06 8.25 -1.42
N PHE A 6 -13.32 8.53 -1.78
CA PHE A 6 -13.69 9.81 -2.40
C PHE A 6 -13.48 11.00 -1.45
N ARG A 7 -13.69 10.83 -0.15
CA ARG A 7 -13.37 11.85 0.87
C ARG A 7 -11.88 12.15 0.92
N VAL A 8 -11.03 11.12 0.86
CA VAL A 8 -9.57 11.31 0.82
C VAL A 8 -9.15 11.89 -0.52
N LEU A 9 -9.75 11.46 -1.64
CA LEU A 9 -9.45 11.93 -2.99
C LEU A 9 -9.63 13.45 -3.13
N GLY A 10 -10.66 14.01 -2.50
CA GLY A 10 -10.91 15.45 -2.52
C GLY A 10 -11.07 15.97 -3.94
N SER A 11 -10.21 16.91 -4.35
CA SER A 11 -10.19 17.50 -5.69
C SER A 11 -9.32 16.75 -6.70
N GLU A 12 -8.55 15.75 -6.27
CA GLU A 12 -7.70 14.96 -7.18
C GLU A 12 -8.54 14.07 -8.10
N LEU A 13 -8.06 13.81 -9.31
CA LEU A 13 -8.74 12.88 -10.23
C LEU A 13 -8.36 11.42 -9.96
N LYS A 14 -7.10 11.20 -9.57
CA LYS A 14 -6.55 9.88 -9.28
C LYS A 14 -5.49 9.98 -8.18
N MET A 15 -5.41 8.95 -7.35
CA MET A 15 -4.33 8.79 -6.39
C MET A 15 -3.25 7.88 -6.95
N GLN A 16 -2.00 8.34 -6.88
CA GLN A 16 -0.86 7.47 -7.13
C GLN A 16 -0.73 6.48 -5.98
N MET A 17 -0.64 5.19 -6.29
CA MET A 17 -0.45 4.12 -5.31
C MET A 17 1.04 3.86 -5.11
N VAL A 18 1.46 3.72 -3.86
CA VAL A 18 2.82 3.33 -3.47
C VAL A 18 2.74 1.93 -2.86
N VAL A 19 3.49 0.98 -3.43
CA VAL A 19 3.61 -0.40 -2.96
C VAL A 19 4.94 -0.56 -2.25
N TYR A 20 4.91 -1.03 -1.01
CA TYR A 20 6.10 -1.31 -0.20
C TYR A 20 6.28 -2.79 0.04
N GLY A 21 7.55 -3.20 0.13
CA GLY A 21 7.93 -4.49 0.69
C GLY A 21 7.27 -5.67 -0.03
N ILE A 22 7.23 -5.61 -1.37
CA ILE A 22 6.61 -6.65 -2.17
C ILE A 22 7.46 -7.93 -2.16
N GLY A 23 8.77 -7.84 -1.96
CA GLY A 23 9.74 -8.92 -2.05
C GLY A 23 10.19 -9.22 -3.48
N SER A 24 11.03 -10.26 -3.65
CA SER A 24 11.40 -10.73 -4.98
C SER A 24 10.20 -11.43 -5.64
N ILE A 25 9.73 -10.82 -6.73
CA ILE A 25 8.67 -11.30 -7.62
C ILE A 25 9.12 -12.54 -8.37
N GLU A 26 10.38 -12.61 -8.79
CA GLU A 26 10.92 -13.77 -9.49
C GLU A 26 11.06 -14.99 -8.56
N SER A 27 11.51 -14.74 -7.32
CA SER A 27 11.87 -15.83 -6.40
C SER A 27 10.69 -16.46 -5.67
N TYR A 28 9.56 -15.76 -5.54
CA TYR A 28 8.46 -16.19 -4.68
C TYR A 28 7.08 -15.90 -5.30
N GLU A 29 6.12 -16.80 -5.04
CA GLU A 29 4.73 -16.65 -5.49
C GLU A 29 3.95 -15.52 -4.77
N PRO A 30 4.04 -15.33 -3.43
CA PRO A 30 3.25 -14.28 -2.76
C PRO A 30 3.51 -12.86 -3.28
N PRO A 31 4.76 -12.42 -3.53
CA PRO A 31 5.04 -11.15 -4.20
C PRO A 31 4.36 -10.98 -5.56
N GLN A 32 4.30 -12.05 -6.38
CA GLN A 32 3.62 -12.04 -7.68
C GLN A 32 2.12 -11.80 -7.54
N LEU A 33 1.49 -12.52 -6.61
CA LEU A 33 0.06 -12.39 -6.35
C LEU A 33 -0.29 -11.01 -5.79
N GLN A 34 0.52 -10.49 -4.87
CA GLN A 34 0.33 -9.17 -4.29
C GLN A 34 0.47 -8.06 -5.33
N LEU A 35 1.46 -8.13 -6.22
CA LEU A 35 1.62 -7.17 -7.31
C LEU A 35 0.47 -7.29 -8.32
N SER A 36 0.07 -8.52 -8.64
CA SER A 36 -1.09 -8.78 -9.51
C SER A 36 -2.37 -8.17 -8.93
N LEU A 37 -2.58 -8.29 -7.62
CA LEU A 37 -3.69 -7.65 -6.92
C LEU A 37 -3.62 -6.11 -7.04
N ALA A 38 -2.46 -5.49 -6.82
CA ALA A 38 -2.31 -4.05 -6.99
C ALA A 38 -2.66 -3.58 -8.42
N ILE A 39 -2.20 -4.31 -9.43
CA ILE A 39 -2.52 -4.04 -10.84
C ILE A 39 -4.03 -4.23 -11.11
N LEU A 40 -4.66 -5.26 -10.55
CA LEU A 40 -6.10 -5.49 -10.67
C LEU A 40 -6.90 -4.37 -10.00
N LEU A 41 -6.46 -3.87 -8.84
CA LEU A 41 -7.08 -2.71 -8.19
C LEU A 41 -7.04 -1.49 -9.11
N LYS A 42 -5.88 -1.19 -9.72
CA LYS A 42 -5.75 -0.11 -10.71
C LYS A 42 -6.70 -0.27 -11.90
N ARG A 43 -6.83 -1.48 -12.43
CA ARG A 43 -7.73 -1.76 -13.56
C ARG A 43 -9.21 -1.63 -13.17
N LYS A 44 -9.57 -2.01 -11.94
CA LYS A 44 -10.95 -2.03 -11.46
C LYS A 44 -11.43 -0.66 -10.98
N PHE A 45 -10.54 0.16 -10.43
CA PHE A 45 -10.88 1.42 -9.80
C PHE A 45 -10.24 2.59 -10.52
N SER A 46 -11.07 3.40 -11.19
CA SER A 46 -10.64 4.55 -12.00
C SER A 46 -9.87 5.62 -11.22
N TRP A 47 -10.08 5.70 -9.90
CA TRP A 47 -9.40 6.63 -9.00
C TRP A 47 -7.99 6.17 -8.59
N ILE A 48 -7.57 4.95 -8.94
CA ILE A 48 -6.18 4.51 -8.77
C ILE A 48 -5.38 4.89 -10.02
N GLY A 49 -4.34 5.68 -9.81
CA GLY A 49 -3.42 6.17 -10.84
C GLY A 49 -2.27 5.22 -11.08
N ASP A 50 -1.07 5.79 -11.22
CA ASP A 50 0.15 5.00 -11.35
C ASP A 50 0.51 4.28 -10.07
N ILE A 51 1.12 3.11 -10.24
CA ILE A 51 1.60 2.26 -9.15
C ILE A 51 3.11 2.42 -9.13
N GLU A 52 3.63 2.89 -8.01
CA GLU A 52 5.05 2.93 -7.71
C GLU A 52 5.40 1.77 -6.79
N VAL A 53 6.34 0.92 -7.16
CA VAL A 53 6.81 -0.18 -6.29
C VAL A 53 8.19 0.18 -5.74
N LEU A 54 8.29 0.12 -4.41
CA LEU A 54 9.47 0.48 -3.63
C LEU A 54 9.91 -0.74 -2.81
N ASP A 55 10.87 -1.49 -3.34
CA ASP A 55 11.46 -2.64 -2.65
C ASP A 55 12.94 -2.80 -3.05
N PRO A 56 13.88 -2.78 -2.08
CA PRO A 56 15.32 -2.85 -2.37
C PRO A 56 15.78 -4.22 -2.87
N ILE A 57 14.96 -5.27 -2.75
CA ILE A 57 15.31 -6.65 -3.12
C ILE A 57 15.04 -6.92 -4.61
N LEU A 58 14.27 -6.05 -5.29
CA LEU A 58 13.98 -6.22 -6.72
C LEU A 58 15.25 -6.17 -7.57
N SER A 59 15.46 -7.22 -8.34
CA SER A 59 16.53 -7.32 -9.31
C SER A 59 16.28 -6.45 -10.54
N VAL A 60 17.34 -6.14 -11.28
CA VAL A 60 17.25 -5.40 -12.55
C VAL A 60 16.34 -6.10 -13.56
N THR A 61 16.34 -7.43 -13.59
CA THR A 61 15.48 -8.23 -14.47
C THR A 61 14.01 -7.99 -14.15
N GLU A 62 13.64 -8.06 -12.86
CA GLU A 62 12.28 -7.79 -12.42
C GLU A 62 11.85 -6.36 -12.74
N LEU A 63 12.75 -5.39 -12.57
CA LEU A 63 12.49 -3.99 -12.93
C LEU A 63 12.16 -3.83 -14.43
N VAL A 64 12.85 -4.55 -15.30
CA VAL A 64 12.60 -4.47 -16.75
C VAL A 64 11.30 -5.18 -17.13
N CYS A 65 11.09 -6.39 -16.61
CA CYS A 65 9.91 -7.21 -16.93
C CYS A 65 8.59 -6.53 -16.55
N TRP A 66 8.56 -5.81 -15.42
CA TRP A 66 7.32 -5.25 -14.87
C TRP A 66 7.08 -3.77 -15.21
N LYS A 67 8.07 -3.09 -15.81
CA LYS A 67 8.00 -1.69 -16.25
C LYS A 67 6.75 -1.33 -17.10
N PRO A 68 6.21 -2.20 -17.98
CA PRO A 68 5.00 -1.87 -18.74
C PRO A 68 3.73 -1.72 -17.89
N TRP A 69 3.71 -2.29 -16.69
CA TRP A 69 2.53 -2.35 -15.83
C TRP A 69 2.60 -1.40 -14.65
N VAL A 70 3.81 -1.13 -14.16
CA VAL A 70 4.09 -0.37 -12.95
C VAL A 70 5.34 0.47 -13.10
N VAL A 71 5.43 1.56 -12.33
CA VAL A 71 6.65 2.33 -12.18
C VAL A 71 7.45 1.68 -11.06
N LEU A 72 8.66 1.23 -11.36
CA LEU A 72 9.51 0.56 -10.39
C LEU A 72 10.70 1.45 -10.10
N PHE A 73 10.99 1.65 -8.82
CA PHE A 73 12.18 2.37 -8.41
C PHE A 73 13.14 1.44 -7.70
N TYR A 74 14.37 1.38 -8.20
CA TYR A 74 15.52 0.90 -7.46
C TYR A 74 15.92 1.97 -6.43
N GLN A 75 15.02 2.30 -5.50
CA GLN A 75 15.32 3.27 -4.47
C GLN A 75 15.83 2.56 -3.22
N LEU A 76 17.13 2.72 -2.98
CA LEU A 76 17.79 2.41 -1.71
C LEU A 76 17.23 3.22 -0.51
N MET A 77 16.27 4.12 -0.72
CA MET A 77 16.20 5.38 0.04
C MET A 77 14.92 5.65 0.81
N SER A 78 13.77 5.03 0.53
CA SER A 78 12.58 5.48 1.26
C SER A 78 12.46 4.84 2.65
N LYS A 79 12.96 3.63 2.94
CA LYS A 79 12.75 2.94 4.24
C LYS A 79 11.30 3.04 4.77
N GLY A 80 10.30 3.19 3.89
CA GLY A 80 8.91 3.46 4.27
C GLY A 80 8.54 4.93 4.57
N ARG A 81 9.45 5.89 4.45
CA ARG A 81 9.29 7.31 4.85
C ARG A 81 8.70 8.23 3.76
N GLN A 82 7.98 7.69 2.78
CA GLN A 82 7.37 8.52 1.73
C GLN A 82 6.34 9.49 2.35
N GLN A 83 6.43 10.77 1.98
CA GLN A 83 5.49 11.79 2.46
C GLN A 83 4.22 11.82 1.61
N ALA A 84 3.06 11.71 2.26
CA ALA A 84 1.74 11.83 1.66
C ALA A 84 1.34 13.33 1.57
N SER A 85 1.99 14.07 0.68
CA SER A 85 1.64 15.48 0.41
C SER A 85 0.28 15.64 -0.29
N LYS A 86 -0.19 14.57 -0.94
CA LYS A 86 -1.48 14.44 -1.61
C LYS A 86 -2.11 13.08 -1.27
N PRO A 87 -3.41 12.89 -1.51
CA PRO A 87 -4.09 11.61 -1.34
C PRO A 87 -3.33 10.44 -1.99
N THR A 88 -2.85 9.51 -1.17
CA THR A 88 -1.89 8.45 -1.56
C THR A 88 -2.24 7.12 -0.89
N PRO A 89 -2.62 6.11 -1.68
CA PRO A 89 -2.69 4.73 -1.25
C PRO A 89 -1.31 4.14 -1.00
N PHE A 90 -1.11 3.59 0.19
CA PHE A 90 0.04 2.78 0.54
C PHE A 90 -0.40 1.32 0.61
N PHE A 91 0.11 0.49 -0.30
CA PHE A 91 -0.12 -0.94 -0.36
C PHE A 91 1.07 -1.67 0.29
N MET A 92 0.83 -2.18 1.49
CA MET A 92 1.80 -2.74 2.43
C MET A 92 1.30 -4.11 2.94
N PRO A 93 1.00 -5.09 2.07
CA PRO A 93 0.34 -6.32 2.48
C PRO A 93 1.21 -7.16 3.41
N HIS A 94 2.54 -7.16 3.22
CA HIS A 94 3.49 -7.97 3.98
C HIS A 94 4.72 -7.18 4.41
N CYS A 95 4.48 -6.01 5.00
CA CYS A 95 5.55 -5.17 5.51
C CYS A 95 5.85 -5.47 6.99
N GLU A 96 7.13 -5.34 7.35
CA GLU A 96 7.57 -5.32 8.74
C GLU A 96 7.00 -4.08 9.47
N ALA A 97 6.85 -4.19 10.80
CA ALA A 97 6.37 -3.11 11.64
C ALA A 97 7.17 -1.80 11.44
N GLU A 98 8.48 -1.91 11.23
CA GLU A 98 9.37 -0.76 11.01
C GLU A 98 8.94 0.09 9.80
N LEU A 99 8.44 -0.53 8.72
CA LEU A 99 8.00 0.22 7.54
C LEU A 99 6.73 1.04 7.83
N TYR A 100 5.81 0.51 8.64
CA TYR A 100 4.64 1.27 9.08
C TYR A 100 5.04 2.43 10.01
N ASP A 101 5.93 2.17 10.97
CA ASP A 101 6.44 3.20 11.88
C ASP A 101 7.11 4.34 11.10
N ASN A 102 7.96 3.99 10.14
CA ASN A 102 8.63 4.96 9.29
C ASN A 102 7.65 5.79 8.44
N LEU A 103 6.59 5.16 7.91
CA LEU A 103 5.53 5.85 7.18
C LEU A 103 4.79 6.83 8.08
N PHE A 104 4.36 6.39 9.26
CA PHE A 104 3.63 7.24 10.19
C PHE A 104 4.49 8.38 10.73
N GLN A 105 5.74 8.11 11.12
CA GLN A 105 6.68 9.14 11.57
C GLN A 105 6.93 10.21 10.50
N ALA A 106 7.08 9.83 9.23
CA ALA A 106 7.28 10.77 8.13
C ALA A 106 6.05 11.66 7.86
N ASN A 107 4.86 11.20 8.29
CA ASN A 107 3.58 11.83 8.03
C ASN A 107 2.85 12.28 9.30
N TRP A 108 3.52 12.41 10.45
CA TRP A 108 2.92 12.68 11.77
C TRP A 108 2.37 14.11 11.95
N ARG A 109 1.54 14.56 11.00
CA ARG A 109 0.79 15.82 10.96
C ARG A 109 -0.59 15.52 10.41
N THR A 110 -1.62 16.12 10.99
CA THR A 110 -3.02 15.88 10.61
C THR A 110 -3.27 15.99 9.11
N GLU A 111 -2.71 17.01 8.46
CA GLU A 111 -2.82 17.23 7.01
C GLU A 111 -2.30 16.05 6.19
N ARG A 112 -1.17 15.45 6.60
CA ARG A 112 -0.50 14.35 5.90
C ARG A 112 -1.12 13.00 6.22
N LEU A 113 -1.52 12.77 7.48
CA LEU A 113 -2.22 11.54 7.86
C LEU A 113 -3.56 11.42 7.13
N ASN A 114 -4.28 12.54 6.94
CA ASN A 114 -5.54 12.56 6.20
C ASN A 114 -5.40 12.21 4.71
N ASN A 115 -4.18 12.26 4.17
CA ASN A 115 -3.89 11.89 2.79
C ASN A 115 -3.58 10.39 2.65
N ILE A 116 -3.42 9.64 3.75
CA ILE A 116 -3.03 8.24 3.71
C ILE A 116 -4.25 7.34 3.58
N VAL A 117 -4.19 6.45 2.61
CA VAL A 117 -5.08 5.28 2.49
C VAL A 117 -4.20 4.06 2.62
N LEU A 118 -4.41 3.20 3.63
CA LEU A 118 -3.51 2.07 3.88
C LEU A 118 -4.18 0.75 3.50
N PHE A 119 -3.58 0.00 2.59
CA PHE A 119 -3.93 -1.38 2.28
C PHE A 119 -2.84 -2.28 2.85
N GLY A 120 -3.04 -2.89 4.02
CA GLY A 120 -1.96 -3.64 4.66
C GLY A 120 -2.45 -4.75 5.57
N THR A 121 -1.53 -5.47 6.20
CA THR A 121 -1.93 -6.40 7.26
C THR A 121 -2.52 -5.62 8.43
N SER A 122 -3.54 -6.18 9.10
CA SER A 122 -4.14 -5.55 10.28
C SER A 122 -3.08 -5.22 11.34
N LEU A 123 -3.06 -3.98 11.84
CA LEU A 123 -2.12 -3.59 12.90
C LEU A 123 -2.27 -4.46 14.18
N GLY A 124 -3.49 -4.94 14.46
CA GLY A 124 -3.73 -5.87 15.57
C GLY A 124 -3.04 -7.23 15.37
N HIS A 125 -2.89 -7.66 14.11
CA HIS A 125 -2.18 -8.89 13.73
C HIS A 125 -0.66 -8.73 13.82
N ILE A 126 -0.14 -7.53 13.53
CA ILE A 126 1.28 -7.19 13.69
C ILE A 126 1.70 -7.31 15.17
N ASN A 127 0.81 -6.94 16.10
CA ASN A 127 1.03 -7.09 17.54
C ASN A 127 0.97 -8.55 18.03
N SER A 128 0.38 -9.48 17.27
CA SER A 128 0.09 -10.86 17.72
C SER A 128 0.91 -11.97 17.03
N MET A 129 2.07 -11.64 16.45
CA MET A 129 3.07 -12.57 15.87
C MET A 129 2.86 -13.05 14.42
N HIS A 130 3.94 -12.87 13.63
CA HIS A 130 4.60 -13.83 12.74
C HIS A 130 3.86 -14.80 11.80
N GLN A 131 2.53 -14.85 11.68
CA GLN A 131 1.88 -15.72 10.68
C GLN A 131 0.42 -15.33 10.45
N SER A 132 0.12 -14.80 9.25
CA SER A 132 -0.99 -15.21 8.35
C SER A 132 -1.25 -14.12 7.31
N LEU A 133 -1.32 -14.50 6.03
CA LEU A 133 -1.65 -13.59 4.92
C LEU A 133 -3.13 -13.18 4.95
N GLY A 134 -3.39 -11.94 5.34
CA GLY A 134 -4.69 -11.29 5.21
C GLY A 134 -4.52 -9.78 5.04
N ALA A 135 -4.62 -9.29 3.80
CA ALA A 135 -4.62 -7.86 3.54
C ALA A 135 -5.96 -7.24 3.99
N GLN A 136 -5.89 -6.27 4.91
CA GLN A 136 -7.02 -5.51 5.42
C GLN A 136 -6.89 -4.02 5.01
N LEU A 137 -8.00 -3.40 4.64
CA LEU A 137 -8.03 -1.96 4.34
C LEU A 137 -8.13 -1.18 5.65
N MET A 138 -7.20 -0.26 5.87
CA MET A 138 -7.22 0.72 6.96
C MET A 138 -7.37 2.12 6.37
N LEU A 139 -8.52 2.73 6.60
CA LEU A 139 -8.79 4.12 6.32
C LEU A 139 -8.61 4.89 7.63
N ILE A 140 -7.86 6.00 7.61
CA ILE A 140 -7.70 6.90 8.76
C ILE A 140 -8.68 8.06 8.54
N PRO A 141 -9.89 8.05 9.12
CA PRO A 141 -10.83 9.15 8.97
C PRO A 141 -10.42 10.29 9.92
N ARG A 142 -10.91 11.50 9.64
CA ARG A 142 -10.74 12.65 10.54
C ARG A 142 -11.28 12.32 11.94
N GLY A 143 -10.40 12.42 12.93
CA GLY A 143 -10.70 12.05 14.32
C GLY A 143 -10.35 10.59 14.57
N ILE A 144 -9.49 10.35 15.55
CA ILE A 144 -8.88 9.07 15.92
C ILE A 144 -9.98 8.02 16.14
N SER A 145 -10.39 7.34 15.08
CA SER A 145 -11.27 6.18 15.09
C SER A 145 -10.84 5.28 13.93
N TRP A 146 -10.08 4.25 14.27
CA TRP A 146 -9.65 3.22 13.34
C TRP A 146 -10.86 2.47 12.79
N LEU A 147 -11.22 2.68 11.52
CA LEU A 147 -12.20 1.83 10.84
C LEU A 147 -11.50 0.56 10.38
N PHE A 148 -11.58 -0.49 11.19
CA PHE A 148 -11.21 -1.85 10.81
C PHE A 148 -12.40 -2.51 10.12
N GLU A 149 -12.40 -2.53 8.78
CA GLU A 149 -13.42 -3.27 8.02
C GLU A 149 -12.80 -4.61 7.57
N SER A 150 -13.20 -5.72 8.19
CA SER A 150 -12.75 -7.06 7.81
C SER A 150 -13.73 -7.65 6.80
N SER A 151 -13.47 -7.42 5.50
CA SER A 151 -14.20 -8.15 4.46
C SER A 151 -13.54 -9.51 4.28
N ARG A 152 -14.05 -10.55 4.95
CA ARG A 152 -13.70 -11.94 4.60
C ARG A 152 -14.17 -12.19 3.17
N VAL A 153 -13.24 -12.22 2.21
CA VAL A 153 -13.53 -12.79 0.90
C VAL A 153 -13.52 -14.30 1.08
N ASN A 154 -14.70 -14.88 1.30
CA ASN A 154 -14.87 -16.31 1.18
C ASN A 154 -14.72 -16.67 -0.31
N LEU A 155 -13.60 -17.30 -0.66
CA LEU A 155 -13.49 -18.05 -1.89
C LEU A 155 -14.28 -19.34 -1.69
N GLN A 156 -15.44 -19.43 -2.35
CA GLN A 156 -16.08 -20.72 -2.64
C GLN A 156 -15.41 -21.36 -3.85
#